data_AF-A0A1Q5SG31-F1
#
_entry.id   AF-A0A1Q5SG31-F1
#
_cell.length_a   1.000
_cell.length_b   1.000
_cell.length_c   1.000
_cell.angle_alpha   90.00
_cell.angle_beta   90.00
_cell.angle_gamma   90.00
#
_symmetry.space_group_name_H-M   'P 1'
#
loop_
_entity.id
_entity.type
_entity.pdbx_description
1 polymer ?
#
loop_
_entity_poly.entity_id
_entity_poly.type
_entity_poly.pdbx_seq_one_letter_code
_entity_poly.pdbx_strand_id
1 'polypeptide(L)'
;MPKIKTSNPAVGWYLIVVLSALGGQGKTLFTELVTLLLRSVGYRVHVFSADVQQRLRAKLGDDVVTIDTDLLEAASEDPLALLRAFSPFTSAIAHSAENGGSIVLDTAAAWDVPVMKFMRDMRLDQVVTESGGQLIVALVTTSNLDAMRAMTASTELVRGALPLARPVWVLNERVGAVFPPDFDPRLLNLEPEQFARMRADASAIVLPRMDDRLWQPVDRTPGLNLMKFVTADPARLAPLWADHAGNPLDRLSAAVVQRRVASWIAVMMEAAHQAVGFPRAN
;
A
#
# COMPACT_ATOMS: atom_id res chain seq x y z
N MET A 1 -33.89 15.00 -13.42
CA MET A 1 -32.88 14.98 -12.32
C MET A 1 -31.63 15.69 -12.81
N PRO A 2 -31.18 16.76 -12.15
CA PRO A 2 -29.94 17.43 -12.55
C PRO A 2 -28.76 16.52 -12.19
N LYS A 3 -27.90 16.23 -13.18
CA LYS A 3 -26.64 15.53 -12.97
C LYS A 3 -25.73 16.44 -12.16
N ILE A 4 -25.51 16.11 -10.90
CA ILE A 4 -24.45 16.72 -10.08
C ILE A 4 -23.13 16.31 -10.74
N LYS A 5 -22.48 17.25 -11.44
CA LYS A 5 -21.06 17.13 -11.76
C LYS A 5 -20.31 17.26 -10.45
N THR A 6 -19.88 16.15 -9.87
CA THR A 6 -18.89 16.12 -8.81
C THR A 6 -17.53 16.45 -9.43
N SER A 7 -17.24 17.73 -9.65
CA SER A 7 -15.85 18.16 -9.78
C SER A 7 -15.22 17.94 -8.41
N ASN A 8 -14.51 16.82 -8.26
CA ASN A 8 -13.69 16.57 -7.09
C ASN A 8 -12.74 17.78 -6.97
N PRO A 9 -12.67 18.50 -5.83
CA PRO A 9 -11.67 19.54 -5.67
C PRO A 9 -10.30 18.92 -5.99
N ALA A 10 -9.46 19.64 -6.74
CA ALA A 10 -8.16 19.13 -7.14
C ALA A 10 -7.35 18.88 -5.86
N VAL A 11 -7.20 17.61 -5.48
CA VAL A 11 -6.44 17.20 -4.31
C VAL A 11 -4.98 17.61 -4.54
N GLY A 12 -4.47 18.49 -3.67
CA GLY A 12 -3.13 19.06 -3.83
C GLY A 12 -2.02 18.05 -3.54
N TRP A 13 -2.29 17.10 -2.64
CA TRP A 13 -1.35 16.06 -2.24
C TRP A 13 -2.05 14.91 -1.49
N TYR A 14 -1.38 13.78 -1.37
CA TYR A 14 -1.90 12.59 -0.70
C TYR A 14 -1.04 12.18 0.48
N LEU A 15 -1.67 11.78 1.58
CA LEU A 15 -1.04 10.97 2.61
C LEU A 15 -1.62 9.56 2.52
N ILE A 16 -0.80 8.58 2.16
CA ILE A 16 -1.22 7.19 2.00
C ILE A 16 -0.54 6.33 3.06
N VAL A 17 -1.34 5.73 3.94
CA VAL A 17 -0.85 4.84 4.99
C VAL A 17 -1.24 3.41 4.64
N VAL A 18 -0.23 2.56 4.44
CA VAL A 18 -0.41 1.16 4.02
C VAL A 18 -0.32 0.25 5.23
N LEU A 19 -1.45 -0.32 5.63
CA LEU A 19 -1.62 -1.13 6.82
C LEU A 19 -2.03 -2.57 6.48
N SER A 20 -1.66 -3.48 7.37
CA SER A 20 -2.18 -4.84 7.44
C SER A 20 -1.83 -5.39 8.82
N ALA A 21 -2.82 -5.94 9.50
CA ALA A 21 -2.64 -6.53 10.82
C ALA A 21 -1.68 -7.73 10.79
N LEU A 22 -1.65 -8.49 9.67
CA LEU A 22 -0.79 -9.67 9.51
C LEU A 22 0.40 -9.40 8.59
N GLY A 23 1.46 -10.20 8.76
CA GLY A 23 2.61 -10.23 7.86
C GLY A 23 2.30 -10.93 6.53
N GLY A 24 3.10 -10.65 5.49
CA GLY A 24 3.02 -11.37 4.21
C GLY A 24 1.82 -11.03 3.31
N GLN A 25 1.05 -9.99 3.64
CA GLN A 25 -0.17 -9.62 2.91
C GLN A 25 0.11 -8.82 1.62
N GLY A 26 1.34 -8.33 1.42
CA GLY A 26 1.74 -7.58 0.22
C GLY A 26 1.80 -6.05 0.39
N LYS A 27 1.94 -5.55 1.63
CA LYS A 27 2.09 -4.10 1.90
C LYS A 27 3.20 -3.44 1.10
N THR A 28 4.42 -3.95 1.21
CA THR A 28 5.59 -3.42 0.49
C THR A 28 5.39 -3.38 -1.02
N LEU A 29 4.77 -4.41 -1.61
CA LEU A 29 4.39 -4.42 -3.03
C LEU A 29 3.40 -3.30 -3.36
N PHE A 30 2.35 -3.15 -2.54
CA PHE A 30 1.36 -2.09 -2.75
C PHE A 30 1.95 -0.68 -2.55
N THR A 31 2.80 -0.50 -1.55
CA THR A 31 3.56 0.73 -1.31
C THR A 31 4.42 1.10 -2.51
N GLU A 32 5.12 0.13 -3.07
CA GLU A 32 5.94 0.31 -4.26
C GLU A 32 5.10 0.68 -5.49
N LEU A 33 3.97 0.01 -5.69
CA LEU A 33 3.00 0.28 -6.75
C LEU A 33 2.43 1.71 -6.67
N VAL A 34 1.94 2.11 -5.50
CA VAL A 34 1.31 3.42 -5.32
C VAL A 34 2.33 4.56 -5.41
N THR A 35 3.57 4.33 -4.94
CA THR A 35 4.68 5.26 -5.11
C THR A 35 5.01 5.45 -6.59
N LEU A 36 5.12 4.36 -7.35
CA LEU A 36 5.36 4.42 -8.80
C LEU A 36 4.24 5.16 -9.52
N LEU A 37 2.98 4.88 -9.17
CA LEU A 37 1.81 5.51 -9.78
C LEU A 37 1.77 7.02 -9.51
N LEU A 38 1.96 7.45 -8.26
CA LEU A 38 2.02 8.87 -7.89
C LEU A 38 3.16 9.59 -8.64
N ARG A 39 4.35 9.00 -8.68
CA ARG A 39 5.50 9.55 -9.44
C ARG A 39 5.18 9.64 -10.94
N SER A 40 4.49 8.65 -11.51
CA SER A 40 4.15 8.62 -12.94
C SER A 40 3.17 9.72 -13.36
N VAL A 41 2.33 10.21 -12.44
CA VAL A 41 1.41 11.33 -12.67
C VAL A 41 1.96 12.68 -12.18
N GLY A 42 3.26 12.74 -11.87
CA GLY A 42 3.98 13.99 -11.61
C GLY A 42 4.08 14.42 -10.14
N TYR A 43 3.60 13.62 -9.18
CA TYR A 43 3.78 13.94 -7.77
C TYR A 43 5.22 13.66 -7.32
N ARG A 44 5.77 14.59 -6.54
CA ARG A 44 6.89 14.29 -5.64
C ARG A 44 6.37 13.37 -4.54
N VAL A 45 7.11 12.32 -4.21
CA VAL A 45 6.68 11.33 -3.20
C VAL A 45 7.78 11.10 -2.18
N HIS A 46 7.46 11.35 -0.91
CA HIS A 46 8.28 10.98 0.24
C HIS A 46 7.81 9.62 0.77
N VAL A 47 8.73 8.65 0.86
CA VAL A 47 8.40 7.30 1.28
C VAL A 47 8.97 7.05 2.67
N PHE A 48 8.11 6.62 3.59
CA PHE A 48 8.46 6.26 4.95
C PHE A 48 8.24 4.77 5.17
N SER A 49 9.11 4.16 6.00
CA SER A 49 9.00 2.75 6.36
C SER A 49 9.17 2.59 7.86
N ALA A 50 8.11 2.12 8.54
CA ALA A 50 8.16 1.62 9.91
C ALA A 50 8.23 0.09 9.89
N ASP A 51 9.30 -0.46 9.29
CA ASP A 51 9.53 -1.90 9.15
C ASP A 51 10.93 -2.26 9.64
N VAL A 52 11.00 -3.10 10.68
CA VAL A 52 12.24 -3.61 11.26
C VAL A 52 13.10 -4.32 10.21
N GLN A 53 12.48 -5.00 9.26
CA GLN A 53 13.21 -5.77 8.24
C GLN A 53 13.72 -4.92 7.09
N GLN A 54 13.38 -3.63 7.06
CA GLN A 54 13.79 -2.65 6.07
C GLN A 54 13.61 -3.12 4.62
N ARG A 55 12.57 -3.94 4.35
CA ARG A 55 12.36 -4.56 3.03
C ARG A 55 12.15 -3.52 1.95
N LEU A 56 11.38 -2.48 2.26
CA LEU A 56 11.10 -1.38 1.33
C LEU A 56 12.37 -0.59 1.00
N ARG A 57 13.20 -0.30 2.01
CA ARG A 57 14.51 0.35 1.82
C ARG A 57 15.45 -0.50 0.97
N ALA A 58 15.49 -1.81 1.18
CA ALA A 58 16.27 -2.72 0.36
C ALA A 58 15.87 -2.69 -1.13
N LYS A 59 14.61 -2.36 -1.45
CA LYS A 59 14.12 -2.23 -2.84
C LYS A 59 14.28 -0.83 -3.44
N LEU A 60 13.86 0.19 -2.72
CA LEU A 60 13.81 1.57 -3.20
C LEU A 60 15.11 2.36 -2.93
N GLY A 61 16.00 1.85 -2.07
CA GLY A 61 17.25 2.49 -1.72
C GLY A 61 17.07 3.62 -0.70
N ASP A 62 17.97 4.60 -0.74
CA ASP A 62 18.01 5.73 0.20
C ASP A 62 16.86 6.74 0.03
N ASP A 63 15.98 6.53 -0.96
CA ASP A 63 14.72 7.27 -1.11
C ASP A 63 13.72 7.02 0.04
N VAL A 64 13.96 6.01 0.88
CA VAL A 64 13.07 5.60 1.98
C VAL A 64 13.60 6.12 3.31
N VAL A 65 12.80 6.93 3.99
CA VAL A 65 13.06 7.36 5.37
C VAL A 65 12.58 6.28 6.32
N THR A 66 13.52 5.63 7.02
CA THR A 66 13.18 4.62 8.03
C THR A 66 12.73 5.31 9.32
N ILE A 67 11.58 4.91 9.84
CA ILE A 67 11.11 5.27 11.17
C ILE A 67 11.77 4.30 12.16
N ASP A 68 12.40 4.86 13.18
CA ASP A 68 13.07 4.09 14.22
C ASP A 68 12.05 3.28 15.03
N THR A 69 12.04 1.96 14.83
CA THR A 69 11.11 1.05 15.48
C THR A 69 11.47 0.74 16.92
N ASP A 70 12.73 0.91 17.32
CA ASP A 70 13.18 0.63 18.69
C ASP A 70 12.57 1.67 19.66
N LEU A 71 12.48 2.93 19.21
CA LEU A 71 11.75 3.97 19.91
C LEU A 71 10.25 3.69 20.01
N LEU A 72 9.70 2.91 19.08
CA LEU A 72 8.29 2.55 19.13
C LEU A 72 8.03 1.43 20.14
N GLU A 73 8.96 0.48 20.31
CA GLU A 73 8.89 -0.54 21.36
C GLU A 73 9.01 0.08 22.76
N ALA A 74 9.81 1.12 22.91
CA ALA A 74 9.97 1.88 24.16
C ALA A 74 8.75 2.75 24.53
N ALA A 75 7.72 2.85 23.68
CA ALA A 75 6.57 3.74 23.89
C ALA A 75 5.73 3.41 25.13
N SER A 76 5.83 2.19 25.69
CA SER A 76 5.19 1.85 26.97
C SER A 76 5.85 2.51 28.17
N GLU A 77 7.12 2.89 28.07
CA GLU A 77 7.92 3.44 29.16
C GLU A 77 8.19 4.95 28.98
N ASP A 78 8.20 5.44 27.75
CA ASP A 78 8.32 6.86 27.43
C ASP A 78 7.17 7.33 26.51
N PRO A 79 6.21 8.11 27.04
CA PRO A 79 5.10 8.67 26.26
C PRO A 79 5.51 9.53 25.06
N LEU A 80 6.73 10.08 25.05
CA LEU A 80 7.26 10.90 23.95
C LEU A 80 8.01 10.07 22.90
N ALA A 81 8.32 8.80 23.15
CA ALA A 81 9.12 7.99 22.22
C ALA A 81 8.42 7.82 20.86
N LEU A 82 7.09 7.63 20.87
CA LEU A 82 6.28 7.56 19.66
C LEU A 82 6.36 8.86 18.84
N LEU A 83 6.27 10.03 19.50
CA LEU A 83 6.38 11.33 18.84
C LEU A 83 7.78 11.53 18.25
N ARG A 84 8.84 11.10 18.95
CA ARG A 84 10.22 11.19 18.45
C ARG A 84 10.44 10.29 17.25
N ALA A 85 9.94 9.05 17.29
CA ALA A 85 10.03 8.11 16.17
C ALA A 85 9.34 8.67 14.91
N PHE A 86 8.15 9.26 15.05
CA PHE A 86 7.39 9.84 13.94
C PHE A 86 7.75 11.29 13.59
N SER A 87 8.71 11.92 14.28
CA SER A 87 9.10 13.31 14.03
C SER A 87 9.51 13.61 12.58
N PRO A 88 10.28 12.75 11.88
CA PRO A 88 10.56 12.95 10.45
C PRO A 88 9.29 12.92 9.59
N PHE A 89 8.34 12.06 9.96
CA PHE A 89 7.08 11.90 9.25
C PHE A 89 6.15 13.12 9.45
N THR A 90 6.02 13.62 10.68
CA THR A 90 5.23 14.83 10.96
C THR A 90 5.82 16.07 10.30
N SER A 91 7.16 16.18 10.27
CA SER A 91 7.86 17.26 9.56
C SER A 91 7.58 17.23 8.06
N ALA A 92 7.54 16.04 7.45
CA ALA A 92 7.18 15.89 6.03
C ALA A 92 5.71 16.23 5.76
N ILE A 93 4.79 15.91 6.68
CA ILE A 93 3.38 16.32 6.58
C ILE A 93 3.27 17.84 6.56
N ALA A 94 3.93 18.54 7.50
CA ALA A 94 3.93 20.00 7.54
C ALA A 94 4.51 20.59 6.24
N HIS A 95 5.64 20.06 5.77
CA HIS A 95 6.24 20.49 4.51
C HIS A 95 5.30 20.28 3.31
N SER A 96 4.61 19.15 3.26
CA SER A 96 3.68 18.80 2.17
C SER A 96 2.42 19.66 2.18
N ALA A 97 1.93 20.03 3.37
CA ALA A 97 0.82 20.96 3.53
C ALA A 97 1.15 22.35 2.96
N GLU A 98 2.41 22.81 3.09
CA GLU A 98 2.85 24.11 2.61
C GLU A 98 3.29 24.11 1.14
N ASN A 99 4.01 23.07 0.72
CA ASN A 99 4.76 23.04 -0.55
C ASN A 99 4.24 22.00 -1.55
N GLY A 100 3.22 21.22 -1.16
CA GLY A 100 2.77 20.04 -1.89
C GLY A 100 3.75 18.87 -1.79
N GLY A 101 3.43 17.79 -2.53
CA GLY A 101 4.16 16.53 -2.45
C GLY A 101 3.39 15.50 -1.62
N SER A 102 3.34 14.26 -2.11
CA SER A 102 2.62 13.18 -1.47
C SER A 102 3.53 12.36 -0.56
N ILE A 103 2.93 11.70 0.42
CA ILE A 103 3.63 10.89 1.40
C ILE A 103 3.04 9.49 1.37
N VAL A 104 3.89 8.47 1.37
CA VAL A 104 3.49 7.06 1.51
C VAL A 104 4.20 6.46 2.72
N LEU A 105 3.43 5.86 3.63
CA LEU A 105 3.93 5.19 4.83
C LEU A 105 3.68 3.68 4.73
N ASP A 106 4.73 2.87 4.66
CA ASP A 106 4.70 1.41 4.82
C ASP A 106 4.89 1.06 6.29
N THR A 107 3.97 0.31 6.89
CA THR A 107 4.11 -0.13 8.28
C THR A 107 4.55 -1.58 8.37
N ALA A 108 5.08 -2.01 9.51
CA ALA A 108 5.23 -3.43 9.81
C ALA A 108 3.86 -4.09 10.07
N ALA A 109 3.86 -5.43 10.21
CA ALA A 109 2.69 -6.17 10.67
C ALA A 109 2.35 -5.85 12.12
N ALA A 110 1.07 -5.90 12.50
CA ALA A 110 0.56 -5.57 13.83
C ALA A 110 0.77 -4.10 14.29
N TRP A 111 1.16 -3.21 13.37
CA TRP A 111 1.32 -1.78 13.64
C TRP A 111 0.07 -0.95 13.34
N ASP A 112 -1.03 -1.59 12.93
CA ASP A 112 -2.28 -0.90 12.65
C ASP A 112 -2.82 -0.17 13.88
N VAL A 113 -2.88 -0.81 15.05
CA VAL A 113 -3.40 -0.15 16.27
C VAL A 113 -2.50 1.01 16.74
N PRO A 114 -1.17 0.86 16.93
CA PRO A 114 -0.31 1.97 17.34
C PRO A 114 -0.29 3.14 16.37
N VAL A 115 -0.21 2.87 15.06
CA VAL A 115 -0.22 3.91 14.03
C VAL A 115 -1.56 4.62 14.00
N MET A 116 -2.69 3.88 14.06
CA MET A 116 -4.01 4.48 14.13
C MET A 116 -4.20 5.36 15.36
N LYS A 117 -3.71 4.93 16.54
CA LYS A 117 -3.74 5.74 17.76
C LYS A 117 -2.96 7.05 17.56
N PHE A 118 -1.72 6.96 17.05
CA PHE A 118 -0.89 8.12 16.75
C PHE A 118 -1.60 9.11 15.82
N MET A 119 -2.14 8.61 14.70
CA MET A 119 -2.81 9.45 13.70
C MET A 119 -4.05 10.16 14.28
N ARG A 120 -4.82 9.46 15.12
CA ARG A 120 -5.99 10.01 15.80
C ARG A 120 -5.60 11.08 16.82
N ASP A 121 -4.60 10.80 17.65
CA ASP A 121 -4.17 11.72 18.71
C ASP A 121 -3.61 13.02 18.09
N MET A 122 -3.01 12.93 16.89
CA MET A 122 -2.57 14.07 16.08
C MET A 122 -3.66 14.69 15.19
N ARG A 123 -4.87 14.11 15.15
CA ARG A 123 -5.98 14.49 14.25
C ARG A 123 -5.54 14.65 12.80
N LEU A 124 -4.71 13.71 12.30
CA LEU A 124 -4.06 13.85 10.99
C LEU A 124 -5.04 13.94 9.83
N ASP A 125 -6.20 13.29 9.90
CA ASP A 125 -7.22 13.38 8.87
C ASP A 125 -7.72 14.82 8.67
N GLN A 126 -7.82 15.59 9.75
CA GLN A 126 -8.17 17.01 9.73
C GLN A 126 -7.02 17.88 9.23
N VAL A 127 -5.80 17.68 9.75
CA VAL A 127 -4.60 18.41 9.30
C VAL A 127 -4.40 18.25 7.78
N VAL A 128 -4.54 17.03 7.27
CA VAL A 128 -4.42 16.73 5.84
C VAL A 128 -5.55 17.38 5.04
N THR A 129 -6.80 17.29 5.52
CA THR A 129 -7.96 17.85 4.81
C THR A 129 -7.94 19.38 4.77
N GLU A 130 -7.64 20.04 5.89
CA GLU A 130 -7.60 21.50 6.02
C GLU A 130 -6.47 22.12 5.17
N SER A 131 -5.42 21.36 4.89
CA SER A 131 -4.33 21.75 3.98
C SER A 131 -4.54 21.33 2.52
N GLY A 132 -5.76 20.92 2.14
CA GLY A 132 -6.12 20.57 0.76
C GLY A 132 -5.56 19.22 0.28
N GLY A 133 -5.11 18.37 1.21
CA GLY A 133 -4.69 17.00 0.94
C GLY A 133 -5.79 15.98 1.13
N GLN A 134 -5.48 14.70 0.86
CA GLN A 134 -6.35 13.57 1.16
C GLN A 134 -5.61 12.47 1.91
N LEU A 135 -6.15 12.07 3.06
CA LEU A 135 -5.67 10.91 3.81
C LEU A 135 -6.34 9.63 3.31
N ILE A 136 -5.55 8.69 2.82
CA ILE A 136 -5.97 7.36 2.38
C ILE A 136 -5.36 6.32 3.31
N VAL A 137 -6.18 5.45 3.86
CA VAL A 137 -5.71 4.28 4.62
C VAL A 137 -5.95 3.03 3.80
N ALA A 138 -4.88 2.49 3.23
CA ALA A 138 -4.90 1.30 2.41
C ALA A 138 -4.73 0.04 3.28
N LEU A 139 -5.78 -0.77 3.35
CA LEU A 139 -5.85 -1.98 4.17
C LEU A 139 -5.59 -3.20 3.28
N VAL A 140 -4.38 -3.75 3.35
CA VAL A 140 -3.94 -4.87 2.51
C VAL A 140 -4.30 -6.20 3.15
N THR A 141 -4.99 -7.06 2.41
CA THR A 141 -5.39 -8.40 2.87
C THR A 141 -5.23 -9.45 1.77
N THR A 142 -5.18 -10.72 2.16
CA THR A 142 -5.19 -11.88 1.26
C THR A 142 -6.41 -12.76 1.54
N SER A 143 -6.56 -13.87 0.82
CA SER A 143 -7.69 -14.80 0.99
C SER A 143 -7.64 -15.64 2.28
N ASN A 144 -6.69 -15.37 3.17
CA ASN A 144 -6.63 -15.99 4.49
C ASN A 144 -7.72 -15.40 5.41
N LEU A 145 -8.50 -16.26 6.06
CA LEU A 145 -9.65 -15.83 6.87
C LEU A 145 -9.27 -14.91 8.04
N ASP A 146 -8.14 -15.16 8.70
CA ASP A 146 -7.67 -14.30 9.80
C ASP A 146 -7.21 -12.94 9.27
N ALA A 147 -6.59 -12.89 8.08
CA ALA A 147 -6.25 -11.64 7.42
C ALA A 147 -7.50 -10.83 7.04
N MET A 148 -8.56 -11.51 6.56
CA MET A 148 -9.83 -10.89 6.23
C MET A 148 -10.53 -10.33 7.48
N ARG A 149 -10.61 -11.11 8.56
CA ARG A 149 -11.16 -10.68 9.86
C ARG A 149 -10.42 -9.46 10.40
N ALA A 150 -9.10 -9.49 10.34
CA ALA A 150 -8.29 -8.40 10.82
C ALA A 150 -8.49 -7.14 9.97
N MET A 151 -8.56 -7.25 8.64
CA MET A 151 -8.87 -6.12 7.75
C MET A 151 -10.24 -5.49 8.06
N THR A 152 -11.27 -6.31 8.34
CA THR A 152 -12.58 -5.77 8.72
C THR A 152 -12.52 -5.03 10.07
N ALA A 153 -11.80 -5.56 11.05
CA ALA A 153 -11.58 -4.87 12.32
C ALA A 153 -10.80 -3.55 12.16
N SER A 154 -9.73 -3.55 11.36
CA SER A 154 -8.95 -2.34 11.06
C SER A 154 -9.80 -1.32 10.28
N THR A 155 -10.75 -1.76 9.44
CA THR A 155 -11.67 -0.85 8.72
C THR A 155 -12.55 -0.06 9.68
N GLU A 156 -13.14 -0.73 10.67
CA GLU A 156 -13.95 -0.07 11.71
C GLU A 156 -13.08 0.86 12.57
N LEU A 157 -11.87 0.42 12.93
CA LEU A 157 -10.92 1.26 13.66
C LEU A 157 -10.59 2.55 12.90
N VAL A 158 -10.33 2.46 11.59
CA VAL A 158 -10.07 3.63 10.74
C VAL A 158 -11.25 4.59 10.75
N ARG A 159 -12.47 4.09 10.56
CA ARG A 159 -13.68 4.93 10.53
C ARG A 159 -13.94 5.64 11.85
N GLY A 160 -13.75 4.93 12.96
CA GLY A 160 -13.96 5.50 14.29
C GLY A 160 -12.88 6.52 14.68
N ALA A 161 -11.64 6.31 14.22
CA ALA A 161 -10.50 7.12 14.63
C ALA A 161 -10.22 8.31 13.68
N LEU A 162 -10.50 8.17 12.38
CA LEU A 162 -10.15 9.12 11.33
C LEU A 162 -11.34 9.30 10.36
N PRO A 163 -12.41 9.99 10.78
CA PRO A 163 -13.65 10.08 10.01
C PRO A 163 -13.50 10.78 8.65
N LEU A 164 -12.46 11.61 8.44
CA LEU A 164 -12.19 12.25 7.14
C LEU A 164 -11.25 11.42 6.26
N ALA A 165 -10.66 10.34 6.79
CA ALA A 165 -9.82 9.46 6.00
C ALA A 165 -10.65 8.59 5.06
N ARG A 166 -10.08 8.27 3.91
CA ARG A 166 -10.67 7.35 2.94
C ARG A 166 -10.10 5.94 3.15
N PRO A 167 -10.88 4.96 3.64
CA PRO A 167 -10.45 3.58 3.68
C PRO A 167 -10.45 2.99 2.27
N VAL A 168 -9.37 2.30 1.91
CA VAL A 168 -9.24 1.55 0.65
C VAL A 168 -8.86 0.12 0.97
N TRP A 169 -9.67 -0.83 0.53
CA TRP A 169 -9.37 -2.26 0.66
C TRP A 169 -8.46 -2.68 -0.49
N VAL A 170 -7.29 -3.22 -0.17
CA VAL A 170 -6.35 -3.78 -1.15
C VAL A 170 -6.43 -5.29 -1.05
N LEU A 171 -7.21 -5.87 -1.95
CA LEU A 171 -7.53 -7.29 -2.03
C LEU A 171 -6.43 -8.00 -2.83
N ASN A 172 -5.44 -8.56 -2.13
CA ASN A 172 -4.32 -9.25 -2.75
C ASN A 172 -4.65 -10.71 -3.05
N GLU A 173 -5.02 -10.98 -4.30
CA GLU A 173 -5.47 -12.31 -4.75
C GLU A 173 -4.34 -13.25 -5.16
N ARG A 174 -3.09 -12.93 -4.79
CA ARG A 174 -1.91 -13.76 -5.09
C ARG A 174 -2.10 -15.23 -4.72
N VAL A 175 -2.75 -15.50 -3.58
CA VAL A 175 -2.94 -16.86 -3.02
C VAL A 175 -4.38 -17.38 -3.14
N GLY A 176 -5.31 -16.58 -3.69
CA GLY A 176 -6.72 -16.95 -3.82
C GLY A 176 -7.63 -15.72 -3.88
N ALA A 177 -8.87 -15.91 -4.31
CA ALA A 177 -9.86 -14.82 -4.38
C ALA A 177 -10.20 -14.28 -3.00
N VAL A 178 -10.26 -12.96 -2.86
CA VAL A 178 -10.63 -12.30 -1.60
C VAL A 178 -12.10 -11.90 -1.68
N PHE A 179 -12.92 -12.52 -0.84
CA PHE A 179 -14.39 -12.43 -0.88
C PHE A 179 -14.96 -12.90 -2.23
N PRO A 180 -14.85 -14.22 -2.54
CA PRO A 180 -15.49 -14.78 -3.73
C PRO A 180 -17.01 -14.48 -3.75
N PRO A 181 -17.67 -14.58 -4.91
CA PRO A 181 -19.09 -14.23 -5.06
C PRO A 181 -20.04 -14.91 -4.06
N ASP A 182 -19.69 -16.10 -3.57
CA ASP A 182 -20.43 -16.93 -2.61
C ASP A 182 -19.89 -16.84 -1.17
N PHE A 183 -19.03 -15.86 -0.87
CA PHE A 183 -18.44 -15.69 0.45
C PHE A 183 -19.51 -15.43 1.52
N ASP A 184 -19.50 -16.20 2.62
CA ASP A 184 -20.35 -16.00 3.79
C ASP A 184 -19.70 -15.01 4.78
N PRO A 185 -20.26 -13.79 4.96
CA PRO A 185 -19.72 -12.79 5.88
C PRO A 185 -19.69 -13.23 7.35
N ARG A 186 -20.49 -14.23 7.73
CA ARG A 186 -20.50 -14.76 9.10
C ARG A 186 -19.18 -15.41 9.48
N LEU A 187 -18.38 -15.85 8.50
CA LEU A 187 -17.01 -16.32 8.74
C LEU A 187 -16.11 -15.21 9.32
N LEU A 188 -16.46 -13.94 9.09
CA LEU A 188 -15.80 -12.77 9.66
C LEU A 188 -16.42 -12.30 10.98
N ASN A 189 -17.42 -13.02 11.52
CA ASN A 189 -18.27 -12.59 12.62
C ASN A 189 -19.05 -11.30 12.29
N LEU A 190 -19.49 -11.14 11.04
CA LEU A 190 -20.30 -10.02 10.58
C LEU A 190 -21.63 -10.53 10.06
N GLU A 191 -22.69 -9.77 10.30
CA GLU A 191 -23.96 -9.99 9.60
C GLU A 191 -23.86 -9.52 8.13
N PRO A 192 -24.61 -10.15 7.20
CA PRO A 192 -24.54 -9.81 5.78
C PRO A 192 -24.74 -8.31 5.48
N GLU A 193 -25.68 -7.65 6.17
CA GLU A 193 -25.96 -6.23 5.98
C GLU A 193 -24.80 -5.35 6.49
N GLN A 194 -24.13 -5.77 7.58
CA GLN A 194 -22.96 -5.06 8.09
C GLN A 194 -21.82 -5.11 7.10
N PHE A 195 -21.51 -6.31 6.57
CA PHE A 195 -20.47 -6.47 5.56
C PHE A 195 -20.78 -5.71 4.26
N ALA A 196 -22.04 -5.74 3.81
CA ALA A 196 -22.47 -4.99 2.63
C ALA A 196 -22.25 -3.47 2.79
N ARG A 197 -22.59 -2.90 3.96
CA ARG A 197 -22.33 -1.49 4.27
C ARG A 197 -20.84 -1.18 4.28
N MET A 198 -20.04 -2.00 4.97
CA MET A 198 -18.59 -1.82 5.02
C MET A 198 -17.98 -1.78 3.62
N ARG A 199 -18.41 -2.69 2.74
CA ARG A 199 -17.94 -2.78 1.35
C ARG A 199 -18.43 -1.62 0.47
N ALA A 200 -19.64 -1.12 0.68
CA ALA A 200 -20.18 0.00 -0.10
C ALA A 200 -19.42 1.31 0.16
N ASP A 201 -18.96 1.49 1.40
CA ASP A 201 -18.28 2.70 1.86
C ASP A 201 -16.74 2.64 1.66
N ALA A 202 -16.18 1.48 1.30
CA ALA A 202 -14.77 1.30 1.02
C ALA A 202 -14.53 1.14 -0.49
N SER A 203 -13.55 1.87 -1.03
CA SER A 203 -13.06 1.58 -2.39
C SER A 203 -12.20 0.32 -2.36
N ALA A 204 -12.27 -0.51 -3.40
CA ALA A 204 -11.51 -1.75 -3.47
C ALA A 204 -10.52 -1.73 -4.64
N ILE A 205 -9.29 -2.18 -4.38
CA ILE A 205 -8.25 -2.46 -5.37
C ILE A 205 -8.02 -3.96 -5.34
N VAL A 206 -8.18 -4.62 -6.48
CA VAL A 206 -7.85 -6.05 -6.62
C VAL A 206 -6.46 -6.16 -7.21
N LEU A 207 -5.52 -6.74 -6.46
CA LEU A 207 -4.22 -7.14 -7.00
C LEU A 207 -4.40 -8.57 -7.52
N PRO A 208 -4.39 -8.79 -8.84
CA PRO A 208 -4.77 -10.07 -9.41
C PRO A 208 -3.72 -11.14 -9.11
N ARG A 209 -4.10 -12.40 -9.30
CA ARG A 209 -3.20 -13.53 -9.11
C ARG A 209 -1.98 -13.46 -10.05
N MET A 210 -0.82 -13.82 -9.52
CA MET A 210 0.43 -14.04 -10.25
C MET A 210 1.04 -15.36 -9.79
N ASP A 211 1.69 -16.09 -10.70
CA ASP A 211 2.46 -17.28 -10.33
C ASP A 211 3.67 -16.85 -9.49
N ASP A 212 3.75 -17.34 -8.25
CA ASP A 212 4.83 -17.02 -7.32
C ASP A 212 6.21 -17.38 -7.88
N ARG A 213 6.33 -18.38 -8.76
CA ARG A 213 7.60 -18.72 -9.43
C ARG A 213 8.10 -17.61 -10.34
N LEU A 214 7.19 -16.79 -10.86
CA LEU A 214 7.54 -15.63 -11.68
C LEU A 214 7.85 -14.42 -10.80
N TRP A 215 7.05 -14.19 -9.75
CA TRP A 215 7.14 -12.97 -8.94
C TRP A 215 8.16 -13.05 -7.79
N GLN A 216 8.22 -14.15 -7.03
CA GLN A 216 9.09 -14.25 -5.85
C GLN A 216 10.56 -13.94 -6.13
N PRO A 217 11.16 -14.37 -7.26
CA PRO A 217 12.53 -13.98 -7.57
C PRO A 217 12.73 -12.47 -7.71
N VAL A 218 11.74 -11.78 -8.29
CA VAL A 218 11.76 -10.32 -8.42
C VAL A 218 11.62 -9.67 -7.04
N ASP A 219 10.63 -10.12 -6.27
CA ASP A 219 10.32 -9.56 -4.94
C ASP A 219 11.48 -9.67 -3.96
N ARG A 220 12.26 -10.74 -4.05
CA ARG A 220 13.39 -11.03 -3.16
C ARG A 220 14.71 -10.40 -3.61
N THR A 221 14.78 -9.84 -4.81
CA THR A 221 16.03 -9.26 -5.33
C THR A 221 16.23 -7.84 -4.80
N PRO A 222 17.25 -7.58 -3.97
CA PRO A 222 17.52 -6.23 -3.48
C PRO A 222 17.82 -5.27 -4.62
N GLY A 223 17.36 -4.02 -4.48
CA GLY A 223 17.55 -2.96 -5.47
C GLY A 223 16.76 -3.13 -6.76
N LEU A 224 16.01 -4.22 -6.95
CA LEU A 224 15.16 -4.47 -8.11
C LEU A 224 13.72 -4.07 -7.82
N ASN A 225 13.44 -2.77 -7.94
CA ASN A 225 12.08 -2.25 -7.84
C ASN A 225 11.27 -2.46 -9.13
N LEU A 226 9.94 -2.26 -9.10
CA LEU A 226 9.03 -2.47 -10.23
C LEU A 226 9.50 -1.72 -11.48
N MET A 227 9.98 -0.48 -11.32
CA MET A 227 10.44 0.32 -12.46
C MET A 227 11.73 -0.25 -13.05
N LYS A 228 12.72 -0.54 -12.21
CA LYS A 228 13.98 -1.17 -12.63
C LYS A 228 13.74 -2.54 -13.26
N PHE A 229 12.79 -3.30 -12.75
CA PHE A 229 12.40 -4.58 -13.33
C PHE A 229 11.85 -4.43 -14.75
N VAL A 230 10.88 -3.53 -14.95
CA VAL A 230 10.24 -3.33 -16.27
C VAL A 230 11.21 -2.77 -17.31
N THR A 231 12.23 -2.00 -16.89
CA THR A 231 13.21 -1.38 -17.81
C THR A 231 14.52 -2.12 -17.95
N ALA A 232 14.78 -3.15 -17.14
CA ALA A 232 16.02 -3.93 -17.23
C ALA A 232 16.13 -4.66 -18.58
N ASP A 233 17.38 -4.82 -19.06
CA ASP A 233 17.67 -5.77 -20.14
C ASP A 233 17.27 -7.18 -19.67
N PRO A 234 16.43 -7.92 -20.43
CA PRO A 234 16.07 -9.29 -20.11
C PRO A 234 17.26 -10.21 -19.81
N ALA A 235 18.41 -9.99 -20.44
CA ALA A 235 19.63 -10.76 -20.18
C ALA A 235 20.14 -10.60 -18.74
N ARG A 236 19.88 -9.46 -18.09
CA ARG A 236 20.21 -9.24 -16.67
C ARG A 236 19.21 -9.89 -15.72
N LEU A 237 17.98 -10.12 -16.17
CA LEU A 237 16.92 -10.76 -15.39
C LEU A 237 16.94 -12.29 -15.53
N ALA A 238 17.49 -12.82 -16.61
CA ALA A 238 17.63 -14.25 -16.88
C ALA A 238 18.07 -15.11 -15.68
N PRO A 239 19.08 -14.69 -14.88
CA PRO A 239 19.52 -15.45 -13.70
C PRO A 239 18.49 -15.57 -12.57
N LEU A 240 17.41 -14.78 -12.58
CA LEU A 240 16.37 -14.83 -11.55
C LEU A 240 15.51 -16.09 -11.63
N TRP A 241 15.47 -16.73 -12.81
CA TRP A 241 14.65 -17.91 -13.04
C TRP A 241 15.48 -19.03 -13.61
N ALA A 242 15.09 -20.26 -13.27
CA ALA A 242 15.73 -21.47 -13.77
C ALA A 242 14.78 -22.27 -14.69
N ASP A 243 15.36 -22.93 -15.68
CA ASP A 243 14.68 -23.94 -16.48
C ASP A 243 14.52 -25.27 -15.70
N HIS A 244 13.96 -26.29 -16.36
CA HIS A 244 13.76 -27.61 -15.73
C HIS A 244 15.07 -28.32 -15.37
N ALA A 245 16.19 -27.95 -15.99
CA ALA A 245 17.51 -28.50 -15.71
C ALA A 245 18.26 -27.68 -14.63
N GLY A 246 17.65 -26.61 -14.11
CA GLY A 246 18.25 -25.73 -13.10
C GLY A 246 19.18 -24.65 -13.67
N ASN A 247 19.24 -24.49 -15.00
CA ASN A 247 20.06 -23.45 -15.62
C ASN A 247 19.30 -22.12 -15.67
N PRO A 248 20.00 -20.97 -15.59
CA PRO A 248 19.40 -19.67 -15.88
C PRO A 248 18.64 -19.67 -17.20
N LEU A 249 17.50 -18.97 -17.25
CA LEU A 249 16.78 -18.79 -18.51
C LEU A 249 17.65 -18.06 -19.54
N ASP A 250 17.43 -18.33 -20.82
CA ASP A 250 17.99 -17.50 -21.89
C ASP A 250 17.32 -16.11 -21.93
N ARG A 251 17.92 -15.18 -22.69
CA ARG A 251 17.42 -13.80 -22.84
C ARG A 251 15.98 -13.74 -23.36
N LEU A 252 15.59 -14.57 -24.31
CA LEU A 252 14.25 -14.54 -24.91
C LEU A 252 13.20 -15.08 -23.93
N SER A 253 13.52 -16.17 -23.24
CA SER A 253 12.69 -16.74 -22.18
C SER A 253 12.49 -15.75 -21.02
N ALA A 254 13.56 -15.09 -20.59
CA ALA A 254 13.49 -14.03 -19.58
C ALA A 254 12.62 -12.85 -20.03
N ALA A 255 12.71 -12.45 -21.31
CA ALA A 255 11.87 -11.38 -21.87
C ALA A 255 10.38 -11.73 -21.87
N VAL A 256 10.03 -13.00 -22.11
CA VAL A 256 8.65 -13.48 -22.01
C VAL A 256 8.14 -13.37 -20.57
N VAL A 257 8.93 -13.80 -19.59
CA VAL A 257 8.57 -13.68 -18.17
C VAL A 257 8.43 -12.21 -17.77
N GLN A 258 9.39 -11.37 -18.14
CA GLN A 258 9.36 -9.94 -17.87
C GLN A 258 8.08 -9.28 -18.41
N ARG A 259 7.70 -9.57 -19.66
CA ARG A 259 6.45 -9.04 -20.24
C ARG A 259 5.20 -9.47 -19.50
N ARG A 260 5.15 -10.72 -19.01
CA ARG A 260 4.02 -11.23 -18.22
C ARG A 260 3.91 -10.49 -16.88
N VAL A 261 5.02 -10.34 -16.17
CA VAL A 261 5.05 -9.61 -14.89
C VAL A 261 4.76 -8.12 -15.10
N ALA A 262 5.29 -7.50 -16.16
CA ALA A 262 5.01 -6.12 -16.51
C ALA A 262 3.52 -5.88 -16.83
N SER A 263 2.89 -6.81 -17.57
CA SER A 263 1.44 -6.74 -17.85
C SER A 263 0.61 -6.84 -16.58
N TRP A 264 1.02 -7.69 -15.64
CA TRP A 264 0.38 -7.81 -14.32
C TRP A 264 0.54 -6.54 -13.49
N ILE A 265 1.73 -5.91 -13.48
CA ILE A 265 1.96 -4.61 -12.85
C ILE A 265 1.04 -3.55 -13.46
N ALA A 266 0.90 -3.51 -14.78
CA ALA A 266 0.02 -2.54 -15.45
C ALA A 266 -1.45 -2.70 -15.03
N VAL A 267 -1.94 -3.93 -14.89
CA VAL A 267 -3.31 -4.19 -14.37
C VAL A 267 -3.47 -3.68 -12.94
N MET A 268 -2.47 -3.92 -12.07
CA MET A 268 -2.49 -3.39 -10.70
C MET A 268 -2.46 -1.86 -10.67
N MET A 269 -1.65 -1.23 -11.52
CA MET A 269 -1.56 0.22 -11.62
C MET A 269 -2.90 0.83 -12.04
N GLU A 270 -3.56 0.25 -13.03
CA GLU A 270 -4.88 0.71 -13.48
C GLU A 270 -5.93 0.55 -12.37
N ALA A 271 -5.96 -0.60 -11.70
CA ALA A 271 -6.86 -0.84 -10.57
C ALA A 271 -6.64 0.18 -9.43
N ALA A 272 -5.38 0.45 -9.08
CA ALA A 272 -5.03 1.45 -8.07
C ALA A 272 -5.40 2.87 -8.53
N HIS A 273 -5.16 3.21 -9.80
CA HIS A 273 -5.49 4.51 -10.35
C HIS A 273 -7.01 4.78 -10.31
N GLN A 274 -7.81 3.81 -10.74
CA GLN A 274 -9.27 3.89 -10.72
C GLN A 274 -9.84 3.99 -9.30
N ALA A 275 -9.37 3.12 -8.40
CA ALA A 275 -9.90 3.06 -7.05
C ALA A 275 -9.45 4.25 -6.21
N VAL A 276 -8.20 4.70 -6.32
CA VAL A 276 -7.72 5.87 -5.56
C VAL A 276 -8.19 7.18 -6.20
N GLY A 277 -8.42 7.20 -7.51
CA GLY A 277 -8.91 8.39 -8.22
C GLY A 277 -7.83 9.48 -8.34
N PHE A 278 -6.58 9.09 -8.55
CA PHE A 278 -5.50 10.05 -8.85
C PHE A 278 -5.82 10.81 -10.14
N PRO A 279 -5.37 12.07 -10.30
CA PRO A 279 -5.47 12.78 -11.57
C PRO A 279 -4.80 11.98 -12.69
N ARG A 280 -5.42 11.91 -13.87
CA ARG A 280 -4.77 11.36 -15.06
C ARG A 280 -3.65 12.30 -15.48
N ALA A 281 -2.50 11.74 -15.86
CA ALA A 281 -1.47 12.50 -16.55
C ALA A 281 -2.08 13.07 -17.85
N ASN A 282 -1.92 14.37 -18.08
CA ASN A 282 -2.31 15.03 -19.33
C ASN A 282 -1.38 14.63 -20.47
#